data_AF-A0A359BB94-F1
#
_entry.id   AF-A0A359BB94-F1
#
_cell.length_a   1.000
_cell.length_b   1.000
_cell.length_c   1.000
_cell.angle_alpha   90.00
_cell.angle_beta   90.00
_cell.angle_gamma   90.00
#
_symmetry.space_group_name_H-M   'P 1'
#
loop_
_entity.id
_entity.type
_entity.pdbx_description
1 polymer ?
#
loop_
_entity_poly.entity_id
_entity_poly.type
_entity_poly.pdbx_seq_one_letter_code
_entity_poly.pdbx_strand_id
1 'polypeptide(L)'
;MNYWPSFLTNLDETFSAYVDFFKAYLTKAKENASDWIKEVYPDSYSSNSDYGWIIGTGAFAYEIEGMHLNTHSGPGTGGMTAQLFYDAYAFTLDEEMLQVAYDAIHGLAKFLNKCLKKYGNKYLCSYSASPEQILSGHWCLSDPSQQYYHTVGCAFDQQWIEENARHDIEIATKLEKIDSLVEEEKTQLGNFDSVLIGYSGQVKEYGEEHFYGEIGEYGHRHLSELVGLMPGSLITHKTPAWLDAAKLTLQYRGDYSTGWALAHRLCCYARVGDGNHCYKLLRTLLEKKTHPNLWDVHPPFQIDGNFGALTGMSEMLLQSHEGYISILPSIPDGWKNIYVKGLKARGNFIVNLSYENGLLKEVLIESNLDNEIKVFYKGIDSNTKVYDEGRIIEYSCNDNFISFKAKEGHKYRFINFSKVIKQELPSNFKAVYSNEGVNLTWEGNSTSYALYRADNNDPVYQFIGIINGFSFLDKTYSLSNKGRATYKLMDEKNHNQNNDGALSFINIADELEIDRYLLKLKVNNQHAEKIGWSND
;
A
#
# COMPACT_ATOMS: atom_id res chain seq x y z
N MET A 1 -11.07 3.78 -6.82
CA MET A 1 -11.72 2.52 -6.43
C MET A 1 -12.51 1.88 -7.58
N ASN A 2 -13.40 2.60 -8.26
CA ASN A 2 -14.27 2.03 -9.32
C ASN A 2 -13.54 1.25 -10.41
N TYR A 3 -12.33 1.69 -10.79
CA TYR A 3 -11.52 1.04 -11.83
C TYR A 3 -10.46 0.08 -11.31
N TRP A 4 -10.30 -0.08 -9.99
CA TRP A 4 -9.36 -1.07 -9.44
C TRP A 4 -9.63 -2.51 -9.87
N PRO A 5 -10.88 -3.00 -10.04
CA PRO A 5 -11.08 -4.36 -10.50
C PRO A 5 -10.82 -4.52 -12.01
N SER A 6 -10.89 -3.44 -12.81
CA SER A 6 -10.92 -3.51 -14.29
C SER A 6 -9.89 -4.48 -14.85
N PHE A 7 -8.62 -4.34 -14.45
CA PHE A 7 -7.56 -5.17 -15.01
C PHE A 7 -7.44 -6.51 -14.31
N LEU A 8 -7.40 -6.53 -12.97
CA LEU A 8 -7.24 -7.76 -12.18
C LEU A 8 -8.35 -8.79 -12.45
N THR A 9 -9.57 -8.33 -12.77
CA THR A 9 -10.71 -9.18 -13.11
C THR A 9 -10.93 -9.36 -14.61
N ASN A 10 -9.95 -8.97 -15.45
CA ASN A 10 -9.96 -9.16 -16.90
C ASN A 10 -11.16 -8.49 -17.61
N LEU A 11 -11.38 -7.22 -17.29
CA LEU A 11 -12.40 -6.31 -17.84
C LEU A 11 -11.73 -5.02 -18.36
N ASP A 12 -10.57 -5.15 -19.00
CA ASP A 12 -9.73 -4.04 -19.46
C ASP A 12 -10.50 -3.03 -20.33
N GLU A 13 -11.45 -3.52 -21.12
CA GLU A 13 -12.27 -2.71 -22.04
C GLU A 13 -13.06 -1.62 -21.31
N THR A 14 -13.36 -1.82 -20.03
CA THR A 14 -14.11 -0.86 -19.21
C THR A 14 -13.30 0.42 -18.93
N PHE A 15 -11.97 0.35 -19.01
CA PHE A 15 -11.10 1.48 -18.74
C PHE A 15 -11.10 2.54 -19.86
N SER A 16 -11.51 2.16 -21.08
CA SER A 16 -11.61 3.10 -22.21
C SER A 16 -12.44 4.35 -21.89
N ALA A 17 -13.54 4.20 -21.16
CA ALA A 17 -14.37 5.32 -20.71
C ALA A 17 -13.63 6.27 -19.75
N TYR A 18 -12.73 5.75 -18.91
CA TYR A 18 -11.90 6.58 -18.03
C TYR A 18 -10.82 7.33 -18.80
N VAL A 19 -10.24 6.69 -19.82
CA VAL A 19 -9.29 7.35 -20.74
C VAL A 19 -9.95 8.54 -21.44
N ASP A 20 -11.17 8.36 -21.93
CA ASP A 20 -11.93 9.45 -22.57
C ASP A 20 -12.28 10.56 -21.58
N PHE A 21 -12.67 10.21 -20.35
CA PHE A 21 -12.92 11.19 -19.29
C PHE A 21 -11.65 12.00 -18.96
N PHE A 22 -10.51 11.34 -18.80
CA PHE A 22 -9.21 11.99 -18.58
C PHE A 22 -8.88 12.98 -19.69
N LYS A 23 -8.99 12.56 -20.96
CA LYS A 23 -8.74 13.43 -22.11
C LYS A 23 -9.69 14.62 -22.14
N ALA A 24 -10.95 14.44 -21.78
CA ALA A 24 -11.94 15.51 -21.76
C ALA A 24 -11.61 16.61 -20.75
N TYR A 25 -11.13 16.24 -19.56
CA TYR A 25 -10.81 17.22 -18.53
C TYR A 25 -9.37 17.74 -18.56
N LEU A 26 -8.46 17.07 -19.27
CA LEU A 26 -7.02 17.35 -19.23
C LEU A 26 -6.69 18.81 -19.54
N THR A 27 -7.34 19.43 -20.52
CA THR A 27 -7.11 20.85 -20.85
C THR A 27 -7.39 21.73 -19.64
N LYS A 28 -8.51 21.53 -18.95
CA LYS A 28 -8.85 22.32 -17.76
C LYS A 28 -7.90 22.03 -16.59
N ALA A 29 -7.49 20.77 -16.41
CA ALA A 29 -6.51 20.39 -15.41
C ALA A 29 -5.12 21.04 -15.64
N LYS A 30 -4.72 21.25 -16.91
CA LYS A 30 -3.50 21.98 -17.27
C LYS A 30 -3.60 23.48 -17.01
N GLU A 31 -4.74 24.09 -17.32
CA GLU A 31 -5.02 25.49 -16.96
C GLU A 31 -4.95 25.67 -15.44
N ASN A 32 -5.61 24.79 -14.68
CA ASN A 32 -5.60 24.81 -13.22
C ASN A 32 -4.18 24.69 -12.66
N ALA A 33 -3.32 23.83 -13.23
CA ALA A 33 -1.92 23.71 -12.82
C ALA A 33 -1.14 25.01 -13.08
N SER A 34 -1.31 25.62 -14.25
CA SER A 34 -0.68 26.90 -14.60
C SER A 34 -1.11 28.02 -13.65
N ASP A 35 -2.41 28.14 -13.38
CA ASP A 35 -2.96 29.15 -12.48
C ASP A 35 -2.53 28.92 -11.02
N TRP A 36 -2.50 27.67 -10.56
CA TRP A 36 -2.01 27.31 -9.23
C TRP A 36 -0.54 27.72 -9.06
N ILE A 37 0.32 27.42 -10.05
CA ILE A 37 1.74 27.82 -9.99
C ILE A 37 1.89 29.33 -10.00
N LYS A 38 1.08 30.03 -10.79
CA LYS A 38 1.08 31.49 -10.86
C LYS A 38 0.70 32.12 -9.51
N GLU A 39 -0.26 31.56 -8.80
CA GLU A 39 -0.71 32.03 -7.49
C GLU A 39 0.32 31.71 -6.39
N VAL A 40 0.81 30.48 -6.36
CA VAL A 40 1.62 29.95 -5.26
C VAL A 40 3.10 30.28 -5.40
N TYR A 41 3.63 30.24 -6.62
CA TYR A 41 5.03 30.43 -6.94
C TYR A 41 5.22 31.44 -8.09
N PRO A 42 4.76 32.70 -7.94
CA PRO A 42 4.80 33.71 -9.00
C PRO A 42 6.21 33.94 -9.56
N ASP A 43 7.24 33.83 -8.73
CA ASP A 43 8.64 34.00 -9.14
C ASP A 43 9.16 32.85 -10.03
N SER A 44 8.52 31.68 -9.98
CA SER A 44 8.83 30.52 -10.81
C SER A 44 7.87 30.38 -12.00
N TYR A 45 6.93 31.31 -12.15
CA TYR A 45 5.92 31.29 -13.19
C TYR A 45 6.43 31.91 -14.51
N SER A 46 6.07 31.27 -15.62
CA SER A 46 6.34 31.68 -16.99
C SER A 46 5.16 31.28 -17.87
N SER A 47 4.61 32.24 -18.63
CA SER A 47 3.41 32.02 -19.44
C SER A 47 3.58 30.99 -20.56
N ASN A 48 4.83 30.64 -20.92
CA ASN A 48 5.15 29.71 -21.99
C ASN A 48 5.62 28.33 -21.48
N SER A 49 5.57 28.10 -20.16
CA SER A 49 5.99 26.84 -19.55
C SER A 49 4.84 25.84 -19.45
N ASP A 50 5.14 24.58 -19.71
CA ASP A 50 4.22 23.46 -19.45
C ASP A 50 4.40 23.00 -17.99
N TYR A 51 3.42 23.31 -17.16
CA TYR A 51 3.39 22.91 -15.75
C TYR A 51 2.74 21.55 -15.52
N GLY A 52 2.37 20.83 -16.59
CA GLY A 52 1.65 19.59 -16.44
C GLY A 52 0.18 19.82 -16.08
N TRP A 53 -0.38 18.93 -15.26
CA TRP A 53 -1.80 18.99 -14.87
C TRP A 53 -1.97 18.72 -13.37
N ILE A 54 -3.05 19.25 -12.80
CA ILE A 54 -3.51 19.00 -11.43
C ILE A 54 -5.00 18.65 -11.42
N ILE A 55 -5.40 17.82 -10.47
CA ILE A 55 -6.80 17.50 -10.16
C ILE A 55 -7.03 17.53 -8.65
N GLY A 56 -8.20 18.01 -8.23
CA GLY A 56 -8.68 17.93 -6.86
C GLY A 56 -9.48 16.66 -6.58
N THR A 57 -10.29 16.67 -5.53
CA THR A 57 -11.12 15.51 -5.17
C THR A 57 -12.34 15.39 -6.07
N GLY A 58 -12.97 16.52 -6.43
CA GLY A 58 -14.06 16.58 -7.38
C GLY A 58 -13.61 16.75 -8.83
N ALA A 59 -14.12 15.89 -9.71
CA ALA A 59 -14.05 16.06 -11.15
C ALA A 59 -15.43 15.76 -11.76
N PHE A 60 -15.99 16.77 -12.41
CA PHE A 60 -17.32 16.74 -12.99
C PHE A 60 -17.23 16.95 -14.51
N ALA A 61 -18.35 16.75 -15.20
CA ALA A 61 -18.40 16.91 -16.66
C ALA A 61 -17.98 18.30 -17.17
N TYR A 62 -18.09 19.34 -16.32
CA TYR A 62 -17.84 20.74 -16.71
C TYR A 62 -16.93 21.50 -15.73
N GLU A 63 -16.50 20.87 -14.65
CA GLU A 63 -15.72 21.51 -13.59
C GLU A 63 -14.71 20.54 -13.02
N ILE A 64 -13.49 21.02 -12.81
CA ILE A 64 -12.38 20.25 -12.26
C ILE A 64 -11.82 21.04 -11.08
N GLU A 65 -11.86 20.42 -9.90
CA GLU A 65 -11.29 21.00 -8.69
C GLU A 65 -9.74 20.87 -8.70
N GLY A 66 -9.11 21.37 -7.64
CA GLY A 66 -7.66 21.25 -7.42
C GLY A 66 -6.93 22.58 -7.31
N MET A 67 -7.55 23.70 -7.67
CA MET A 67 -6.90 25.00 -7.59
C MET A 67 -6.77 25.56 -6.16
N HIS A 68 -7.69 25.20 -5.26
CA HIS A 68 -7.70 25.77 -3.91
C HIS A 68 -6.50 25.27 -3.09
N LEU A 69 -5.82 26.16 -2.37
CA LEU A 69 -4.66 25.79 -1.53
C LEU A 69 -5.02 25.13 -0.21
N ASN A 70 -6.22 25.44 0.29
CA ASN A 70 -6.69 25.01 1.59
C ASN A 70 -7.78 23.92 1.48
N THR A 71 -7.62 22.98 0.54
CA THR A 71 -8.53 21.83 0.45
C THR A 71 -8.14 20.75 1.45
N HIS A 72 -8.98 19.72 1.59
CA HIS A 72 -8.68 18.56 2.43
C HIS A 72 -7.70 17.56 1.81
N SER A 73 -7.27 17.77 0.56
CA SER A 73 -6.39 16.87 -0.17
C SER A 73 -5.21 17.65 -0.77
N GLY A 74 -4.00 17.12 -0.63
CA GLY A 74 -2.82 17.77 -1.17
C GLY A 74 -2.59 17.56 -2.69
N PRO A 75 -1.52 18.16 -3.24
CA PRO A 75 -1.10 18.03 -4.63
C PRO A 75 -0.98 16.59 -5.15
N GLY A 76 -0.71 15.62 -4.28
CA GLY A 76 -0.58 14.19 -4.60
C GLY A 76 -1.88 13.53 -5.05
N THR A 77 -3.03 14.21 -4.96
CA THR A 77 -4.34 13.69 -5.40
C THR A 77 -4.32 13.14 -6.84
N GLY A 78 -3.56 13.77 -7.74
CA GLY A 78 -3.39 13.30 -9.11
C GLY A 78 -2.75 11.91 -9.22
N GLY A 79 -1.96 11.49 -8.22
CA GLY A 79 -1.28 10.20 -8.19
C GLY A 79 -2.25 9.02 -8.27
N MET A 80 -3.44 9.15 -7.67
CA MET A 80 -4.49 8.13 -7.79
C MET A 80 -4.94 7.90 -9.25
N THR A 81 -4.96 8.96 -10.07
CA THR A 81 -5.28 8.86 -11.49
C THR A 81 -4.09 8.30 -12.28
N ALA A 82 -2.89 8.83 -12.04
CA ALA A 82 -1.68 8.37 -12.71
C ALA A 82 -1.42 6.87 -12.47
N GLN A 83 -1.68 6.37 -11.26
CA GLN A 83 -1.60 4.95 -10.93
C GLN A 83 -2.50 4.07 -11.79
N LEU A 84 -3.73 4.51 -12.09
CA LEU A 84 -4.66 3.72 -12.93
C LEU A 84 -4.14 3.60 -14.37
N PHE A 85 -3.49 4.64 -14.89
CA PHE A 85 -2.85 4.59 -16.21
C PHE A 85 -1.61 3.71 -16.22
N TYR A 86 -0.79 3.76 -15.17
CA TYR A 86 0.31 2.81 -15.01
C TYR A 86 -0.21 1.37 -14.97
N ASP A 87 -1.25 1.10 -14.20
CA ASP A 87 -1.86 -0.23 -14.13
C ASP A 87 -2.41 -0.67 -15.49
N ALA A 88 -3.10 0.21 -16.21
CA ALA A 88 -3.59 -0.08 -17.56
C ALA A 88 -2.48 -0.58 -18.48
N TYR A 89 -1.33 0.09 -18.48
CA TYR A 89 -0.15 -0.36 -19.20
C TYR A 89 0.43 -1.66 -18.60
N ALA A 90 0.67 -1.73 -17.29
CA ALA A 90 1.35 -2.87 -16.67
C ALA A 90 0.57 -4.20 -16.82
N PHE A 91 -0.76 -4.16 -16.89
CA PHE A 91 -1.60 -5.33 -17.12
C PHE A 91 -1.69 -5.75 -18.59
N THR A 92 -1.58 -4.83 -19.54
CA THR A 92 -1.77 -5.12 -20.97
C THR A 92 -0.46 -5.21 -21.75
N LEU A 93 0.55 -4.46 -21.32
CA LEU A 93 1.76 -4.08 -22.05
C LEU A 93 1.46 -3.54 -23.46
N ASP A 94 0.31 -2.86 -23.62
CA ASP A 94 -0.10 -2.26 -24.87
C ASP A 94 0.70 -0.98 -25.16
N GLU A 95 1.25 -0.87 -26.38
CA GLU A 95 2.11 0.25 -26.77
C GLU A 95 1.35 1.57 -26.92
N GLU A 96 0.08 1.54 -27.32
CA GLU A 96 -0.74 2.77 -27.36
C GLU A 96 -1.04 3.25 -25.94
N MET A 97 -1.37 2.33 -25.04
CA MET A 97 -1.56 2.62 -23.62
C MET A 97 -0.28 3.10 -22.94
N LEU A 98 0.90 2.59 -23.34
CA LEU A 98 2.19 3.09 -22.84
C LEU A 98 2.35 4.60 -23.10
N GLN A 99 1.99 5.06 -24.30
CA GLN A 99 2.05 6.48 -24.64
C GLN A 99 1.04 7.30 -23.84
N VAL A 100 -0.20 6.81 -23.66
CA VAL A 100 -1.21 7.49 -22.85
C VAL A 100 -0.79 7.56 -21.38
N ALA A 101 -0.24 6.48 -20.84
CA ALA A 101 0.26 6.42 -19.47
C ALA A 101 1.43 7.38 -19.26
N TYR A 102 2.38 7.45 -20.20
CA TYR A 102 3.44 8.46 -20.19
C TYR A 102 2.87 9.88 -20.11
N ASP A 103 1.92 10.23 -20.97
CA ASP A 103 1.37 11.59 -20.99
C ASP A 103 0.64 11.95 -19.68
N ALA A 104 -0.01 10.97 -19.04
CA ALA A 104 -0.64 11.14 -17.73
C ALA A 104 0.40 11.28 -16.61
N ILE A 105 1.35 10.36 -16.51
CA ILE A 105 2.33 10.25 -15.42
C ILE A 105 3.38 11.36 -15.50
N HIS A 106 4.01 11.54 -16.66
CA HIS A 106 4.99 12.60 -16.90
C HIS A 106 4.33 13.98 -16.84
N GLY A 107 3.09 14.10 -17.34
CA GLY A 107 2.29 15.31 -17.17
C GLY A 107 2.05 15.67 -15.71
N LEU A 108 1.82 14.69 -14.83
CA LEU A 108 1.66 14.94 -13.40
C LEU A 108 3.00 15.24 -12.72
N ALA A 109 4.08 14.56 -13.12
CA ALA A 109 5.43 14.76 -12.60
C ALA A 109 5.87 16.22 -12.71
N LYS A 110 5.58 16.87 -13.86
CA LYS A 110 5.85 18.29 -14.08
C LYS A 110 5.22 19.19 -13.02
N PHE A 111 3.99 18.88 -12.60
CA PHE A 111 3.28 19.63 -11.58
C PHE A 111 3.82 19.31 -10.18
N LEU A 112 3.95 18.03 -9.84
CA LEU A 112 4.41 17.56 -8.53
C LEU A 112 5.82 18.06 -8.20
N ASN A 113 6.72 18.09 -9.17
CA ASN A 113 8.07 18.65 -9.01
C ASN A 113 8.06 20.11 -8.53
N LYS A 114 7.09 20.92 -9.00
CA LYS A 114 6.95 22.31 -8.53
C LYS A 114 6.42 22.42 -7.10
N CYS A 115 5.73 21.39 -6.62
CA CYS A 115 5.21 21.34 -5.25
C CYS A 115 6.30 20.99 -4.22
N LEU A 116 7.44 20.45 -4.66
CA LEU A 116 8.53 20.04 -3.79
C LEU A 116 9.42 21.21 -3.35
N LYS A 117 9.82 21.18 -2.08
CA LYS A 117 10.86 22.05 -1.52
C LYS A 117 11.93 21.22 -0.83
N LYS A 118 13.18 21.66 -0.93
CA LYS A 118 14.33 20.98 -0.34
C LYS A 118 14.50 21.36 1.14
N TYR A 119 14.47 20.38 2.02
CA TYR A 119 14.72 20.50 3.46
C TYR A 119 15.92 19.63 3.84
N GLY A 120 17.11 20.22 3.83
CA GLY A 120 18.36 19.45 3.96
C GLY A 120 18.52 18.49 2.77
N ASN A 121 18.51 17.19 3.02
CA ASN A 121 18.55 16.16 1.96
C ASN A 121 17.16 15.76 1.46
N LYS A 122 16.08 16.18 2.14
CA LYS A 122 14.72 15.75 1.86
C LYS A 122 14.05 16.66 0.84
N TYR A 123 13.11 16.11 0.06
CA TYR A 123 12.23 16.86 -0.82
C TYR A 123 10.80 16.69 -0.32
N LEU A 124 10.21 17.76 0.23
CA LEU A 124 8.90 17.70 0.85
C LEU A 124 7.85 18.50 0.09
N CYS A 125 6.65 17.93 -0.05
CA CYS A 125 5.51 18.56 -0.68
C CYS A 125 5.00 19.74 0.16
N SER A 126 4.88 20.91 -0.45
CA SER A 126 4.23 22.09 0.14
C SER A 126 2.72 22.03 -0.07
N TYR A 127 1.96 22.69 0.83
CA TYR A 127 0.49 22.68 0.80
C TYR A 127 -0.11 21.27 0.87
N SER A 128 0.51 20.44 1.72
CA SER A 128 0.20 19.02 1.84
C SER A 128 -0.96 18.79 2.80
N ALA A 129 -1.83 17.83 2.49
CA ALA A 129 -3.00 17.50 3.30
C ALA A 129 -3.35 16.02 3.15
N SER A 130 -3.66 15.36 4.27
CA SER A 130 -4.12 13.98 4.27
C SER A 130 -5.65 13.93 4.17
N PRO A 131 -6.23 13.38 3.08
CA PRO A 131 -7.69 13.30 2.93
C PRO A 131 -8.33 12.41 4.01
N GLU A 132 -9.38 12.80 4.71
CA GLU A 132 -9.90 14.15 4.97
C GLU A 132 -9.74 14.44 6.46
N GLN A 133 -8.51 14.29 6.93
CA GLN A 133 -8.20 14.48 8.33
C GLN A 133 -8.36 15.94 8.75
N ILE A 134 -8.68 16.10 10.02
CA ILE A 134 -9.09 17.35 10.65
C ILE A 134 -8.18 17.61 11.85
N LEU A 135 -8.12 18.86 12.34
CA LEU A 135 -7.34 19.17 13.54
C LEU A 135 -7.83 18.40 14.78
N SER A 136 -9.15 18.35 14.99
CA SER A 136 -9.78 17.63 16.11
C SER A 136 -11.26 17.38 15.83
N GLY A 137 -11.85 16.39 16.51
CA GLY A 137 -13.27 16.04 16.40
C GLY A 137 -13.51 14.75 15.62
N HIS A 138 -14.74 14.60 15.12
CA HIS A 138 -15.14 13.45 14.30
C HIS A 138 -15.73 13.96 12.99
N TRP A 139 -15.30 13.39 11.86
CA TRP A 139 -15.73 13.84 10.53
C TRP A 139 -17.26 13.94 10.34
N CYS A 140 -18.05 13.04 10.95
CA CYS A 140 -19.51 13.02 10.84
C CYS A 140 -20.25 14.12 11.63
N LEU A 141 -19.56 14.95 12.42
CA LEU A 141 -20.21 15.96 13.28
C LEU A 141 -20.22 17.37 12.71
N SER A 142 -19.67 17.60 11.50
CA SER A 142 -19.80 18.82 10.70
C SER A 142 -19.88 20.10 11.54
N ASP A 143 -18.90 20.31 12.41
CA ASP A 143 -18.81 21.58 13.11
C ASP A 143 -18.40 22.64 12.07
N PRO A 144 -19.13 23.76 11.89
CA PRO A 144 -18.74 24.80 10.95
C PRO A 144 -17.34 25.39 11.19
N SER A 145 -16.76 25.18 12.36
CA SER A 145 -15.39 25.57 12.73
C SER A 145 -14.33 24.49 12.48
N GLN A 146 -14.73 23.32 11.97
CA GLN A 146 -13.83 22.21 11.67
C GLN A 146 -12.87 22.58 10.54
N GLN A 147 -11.58 22.37 10.80
CA GLN A 147 -10.50 22.71 9.87
C GLN A 147 -9.72 21.45 9.52
N TYR A 148 -9.39 21.31 8.24
CA TYR A 148 -8.49 20.28 7.74
C TYR A 148 -7.08 20.49 8.29
N TYR A 149 -6.35 19.40 8.50
CA TYR A 149 -4.97 19.48 8.94
C TYR A 149 -4.03 19.65 7.73
N HIS A 150 -3.46 20.85 7.59
CA HIS A 150 -2.47 21.17 6.57
C HIS A 150 -1.05 21.06 7.13
N THR A 151 -0.13 20.50 6.35
CA THR A 151 1.27 20.34 6.73
C THR A 151 2.20 20.46 5.52
N VAL A 152 3.47 20.14 5.74
CA VAL A 152 4.49 19.96 4.70
C VAL A 152 4.87 18.49 4.66
N GLY A 153 4.52 17.80 3.57
CA GLY A 153 4.86 16.41 3.32
C GLY A 153 4.15 15.40 4.22
N CYS A 154 2.81 15.37 4.22
CA CYS A 154 2.07 14.23 4.76
C CYS A 154 2.30 12.96 3.92
N ALA A 155 2.07 11.79 4.52
CA ALA A 155 2.33 10.51 3.87
C ALA A 155 1.58 10.35 2.54
N PHE A 156 0.33 10.82 2.44
CA PHE A 156 -0.47 10.73 1.22
C PHE A 156 0.24 11.36 0.01
N ASP A 157 0.67 12.61 0.13
CA ASP A 157 1.32 13.32 -0.97
C ASP A 157 2.69 12.73 -1.29
N GLN A 158 3.47 12.39 -0.25
CA GLN A 158 4.82 11.89 -0.44
C GLN A 158 4.85 10.52 -1.11
N GLN A 159 3.94 9.63 -0.69
CA GLN A 159 3.79 8.33 -1.33
C GLN A 159 3.37 8.48 -2.79
N TRP A 160 2.41 9.36 -3.11
CA TRP A 160 2.03 9.57 -4.50
C TRP A 160 3.11 10.21 -5.36
N ILE A 161 3.90 11.13 -4.79
CA ILE A 161 5.03 11.73 -5.48
C ILE A 161 6.10 10.67 -5.78
N GLU A 162 6.46 9.83 -4.80
CA GLU A 162 7.48 8.81 -5.02
C GLU A 162 7.00 7.70 -5.98
N GLU A 163 5.74 7.25 -5.88
CA GLU A 163 5.15 6.32 -6.84
C GLU A 163 5.14 6.90 -8.27
N ASN A 164 4.68 8.15 -8.43
CA ASN A 164 4.64 8.79 -9.74
C ASN A 164 6.05 8.96 -10.33
N ALA A 165 7.03 9.38 -9.54
CA ALA A 165 8.42 9.52 -9.99
C ALA A 165 9.03 8.17 -10.41
N ARG A 166 8.74 7.09 -9.66
CA ARG A 166 9.18 5.73 -10.04
C ARG A 166 8.59 5.31 -11.39
N HIS A 167 7.29 5.54 -11.60
CA HIS A 167 6.63 5.22 -12.86
C HIS A 167 7.09 6.11 -14.02
N ASP A 168 7.32 7.41 -13.78
CA ASP A 168 7.80 8.33 -14.82
C ASP A 168 9.19 7.91 -15.30
N ILE A 169 10.13 7.66 -14.37
CA ILE A 169 11.47 7.15 -14.70
C ILE A 169 11.37 5.84 -15.50
N GLU A 170 10.52 4.90 -15.08
CA GLU A 170 10.36 3.61 -15.77
C GLU A 170 9.85 3.80 -17.21
N ILE A 171 8.73 4.50 -17.39
CA ILE A 171 8.08 4.65 -18.69
C ILE A 171 8.90 5.56 -19.61
N ALA A 172 9.45 6.66 -19.11
CA ALA A 172 10.32 7.55 -19.88
C ALA A 172 11.57 6.81 -20.37
N THR A 173 12.13 5.91 -19.57
CA THR A 173 13.25 5.04 -19.98
C THR A 173 12.83 4.09 -21.09
N LYS A 174 11.66 3.44 -20.97
CA LYS A 174 11.13 2.54 -22.02
C LYS A 174 10.89 3.27 -23.34
N LEU A 175 10.43 4.51 -23.29
CA LEU A 175 10.15 5.35 -24.46
C LEU A 175 11.36 6.15 -24.97
N GLU A 176 12.52 6.05 -24.32
CA GLU A 176 13.72 6.86 -24.60
C GLU A 176 13.47 8.38 -24.51
N LYS A 177 12.54 8.82 -23.64
CA LYS A 177 12.14 10.22 -23.42
C LYS A 177 12.71 10.79 -22.11
N ILE A 178 14.03 10.71 -21.95
CA ILE A 178 14.72 11.19 -20.74
C ILE A 178 15.00 12.68 -20.85
N ASP A 179 14.24 13.50 -20.12
CA ASP A 179 14.45 14.95 -20.03
C ASP A 179 15.09 15.35 -18.69
N SER A 180 15.24 16.66 -18.46
CA SER A 180 15.83 17.16 -17.22
C SER A 180 15.01 16.87 -15.97
N LEU A 181 13.69 16.72 -16.10
CA LEU A 181 12.82 16.38 -14.98
C LEU A 181 13.05 14.93 -14.56
N VAL A 182 13.10 14.00 -15.51
CA VAL A 182 13.37 12.58 -15.23
C VAL A 182 14.75 12.40 -14.58
N GLU A 183 15.76 13.16 -15.03
CA GLU A 183 17.07 13.16 -14.35
C GLU A 183 17.00 13.76 -12.94
N GLU A 184 16.21 14.81 -12.72
CA GLU A 184 15.99 15.36 -11.38
C GLU A 184 15.31 14.33 -10.45
N GLU A 185 14.26 13.66 -10.91
CA GLU A 185 13.56 12.61 -10.16
C GLU A 185 14.49 11.47 -9.75
N LYS A 186 15.38 11.03 -10.65
CA LYS A 186 16.42 10.03 -10.32
C LYS A 186 17.30 10.46 -9.16
N THR A 187 17.60 11.76 -9.03
CA THR A 187 18.39 12.30 -7.90
C THR A 187 17.59 12.46 -6.62
N GLN A 188 16.27 12.70 -6.72
CA GLN A 188 15.38 12.90 -5.58
C GLN A 188 14.92 11.57 -4.97
N LEU A 189 14.85 10.50 -5.77
CA LEU A 189 14.36 9.19 -5.38
C LEU A 189 14.99 8.68 -4.07
N GLY A 190 14.14 8.20 -3.16
CA GLY A 190 14.54 7.75 -1.83
C GLY A 190 14.70 8.87 -0.79
N ASN A 191 14.50 10.14 -1.16
CA ASN A 191 14.60 11.28 -0.23
C ASN A 191 13.29 12.06 -0.06
N PHE A 192 12.14 11.45 -0.37
CA PHE A 192 10.81 12.05 -0.22
C PHE A 192 10.22 11.89 1.19
N ASP A 193 10.84 11.07 2.06
CA ASP A 193 10.28 10.69 3.37
C ASP A 193 8.88 10.04 3.26
N SER A 194 8.65 9.25 2.20
CA SER A 194 7.33 8.69 1.86
C SER A 194 6.76 7.72 2.90
N VAL A 195 7.61 7.02 3.63
CA VAL A 195 7.20 6.12 4.70
C VAL A 195 8.05 6.40 5.94
N LEU A 196 7.41 6.98 6.95
CA LEU A 196 7.99 7.24 8.26
C LEU A 196 7.24 6.42 9.30
N ILE A 197 7.95 5.96 10.33
CA ILE A 197 7.37 5.09 11.36
C ILE A 197 7.35 5.82 12.71
N GLY A 198 6.20 5.79 13.37
CA GLY A 198 5.99 6.43 14.67
C GLY A 198 6.40 5.57 15.87
N TYR A 199 6.26 6.15 17.05
CA TYR A 199 6.58 5.55 18.34
C TYR A 199 5.61 4.44 18.75
N SER A 200 4.39 4.43 18.20
CA SER A 200 3.44 3.32 18.32
C SER A 200 3.71 2.19 17.31
N GLY A 201 4.76 2.32 16.48
CA GLY A 201 5.10 1.37 15.42
C GLY A 201 4.29 1.53 14.12
N GLN A 202 3.39 2.50 14.07
CA GLN A 202 2.52 2.80 12.92
C GLN A 202 3.30 3.47 11.78
N VAL A 203 2.80 3.36 10.56
CA VAL A 203 3.12 4.32 9.48
C VAL A 203 2.52 5.66 9.89
N LYS A 204 3.35 6.70 9.95
CA LYS A 204 2.90 8.05 10.28
C LYS A 204 2.05 8.60 9.15
N GLU A 205 0.96 9.26 9.50
CA GLU A 205 0.16 10.05 8.55
C GLU A 205 0.81 11.42 8.31
N TYR A 206 1.49 11.97 9.32
CA TYR A 206 2.21 13.24 9.26
C TYR A 206 3.66 13.12 9.72
N GLY A 207 4.58 13.89 9.11
CA GLY A 207 6.00 13.83 9.47
C GLY A 207 6.27 14.17 10.94
N GLU A 208 5.50 15.13 11.47
CA GLU A 208 5.53 15.60 12.85
C GLU A 208 4.78 14.71 13.86
N GLU A 209 4.02 13.72 13.40
CA GLU A 209 3.31 12.77 14.28
C GLU A 209 4.33 11.90 15.03
N HIS A 210 4.20 11.71 16.34
CA HIS A 210 5.01 10.74 17.06
C HIS A 210 4.21 9.47 17.33
N PHE A 211 3.04 9.60 17.94
CA PHE A 211 2.18 8.49 18.30
C PHE A 211 0.94 8.42 17.42
N TYR A 212 0.42 7.20 17.21
CA TYR A 212 -0.76 6.98 16.38
C TYR A 212 -1.95 7.77 16.92
N GLY A 213 -2.63 8.52 16.05
CA GLY A 213 -3.80 9.32 16.41
C GLY A 213 -3.50 10.53 17.31
N GLU A 214 -2.23 10.93 17.42
CA GLU A 214 -1.84 12.20 18.04
C GLU A 214 -2.38 13.41 17.26
N ILE A 215 -2.52 13.26 15.94
CA ILE A 215 -3.06 14.26 15.03
C ILE A 215 -4.28 13.67 14.33
N GLY A 216 -5.40 14.38 14.41
CA GLY A 216 -6.64 13.99 13.75
C GLY A 216 -7.46 12.93 14.45
N GLU A 217 -8.44 12.41 13.70
CA GLU A 217 -9.39 11.41 14.15
C GLU A 217 -8.74 10.02 14.15
N TYR A 218 -8.72 9.35 15.32
CA TYR A 218 -8.06 8.04 15.49
C TYR A 218 -8.68 6.98 14.57
N GLY A 219 -10.01 6.90 14.56
CA GLY A 219 -10.80 5.92 13.82
C GLY A 219 -11.21 6.36 12.40
N HIS A 220 -10.45 7.28 11.78
CA HIS A 220 -10.89 7.93 10.56
C HIS A 220 -11.20 6.95 9.42
N ARG A 221 -12.14 7.35 8.54
CA ARG A 221 -12.62 6.47 7.45
C ARG A 221 -11.56 6.19 6.38
N HIS A 222 -10.72 7.18 6.05
CA HIS A 222 -9.64 7.06 5.05
C HIS A 222 -8.44 6.29 5.60
N LEU A 223 -7.56 5.85 4.70
CA LEU A 223 -6.25 5.25 4.97
C LEU A 223 -5.19 5.93 4.09
N SER A 224 -5.19 7.26 4.11
CA SER A 224 -4.42 8.11 3.21
C SER A 224 -2.91 7.94 3.41
N GLU A 225 -2.49 7.53 4.61
CA GLU A 225 -1.12 7.16 4.96
C GLU A 225 -0.67 5.79 4.41
N LEU A 226 -1.57 5.03 3.77
CA LEU A 226 -1.30 3.69 3.24
C LEU A 226 -1.54 3.59 1.72
N VAL A 227 -1.54 4.69 0.98
CA VAL A 227 -1.71 4.65 -0.49
C VAL A 227 -0.56 3.92 -1.19
N GLY A 228 0.65 3.95 -0.63
CA GLY A 228 1.81 3.18 -1.06
C GLY A 228 1.74 1.68 -0.74
N LEU A 229 0.77 1.24 0.09
CA LEU A 229 0.42 -0.17 0.27
C LEU A 229 -0.64 -0.61 -0.76
N MET A 230 -1.70 0.21 -0.88
CA MET A 230 -2.81 -0.03 -1.81
C MET A 230 -3.45 1.30 -2.21
N PRO A 231 -3.48 1.65 -3.51
CA PRO A 231 -3.18 0.79 -4.65
C PRO A 231 -1.71 0.74 -5.09
N GLY A 232 -0.81 1.46 -4.44
CA GLY A 232 0.62 1.52 -4.75
C GLY A 232 1.41 0.24 -4.50
N SER A 233 2.73 0.38 -4.54
CA SER A 233 3.77 -0.64 -4.44
C SER A 233 5.04 -0.22 -3.64
N LEU A 234 5.02 0.91 -2.91
CA LEU A 234 6.10 1.28 -1.97
C LEU A 234 6.20 0.34 -0.76
N ILE A 235 5.06 -0.10 -0.22
CA ILE A 235 4.97 -0.96 0.97
C ILE A 235 4.62 -2.38 0.52
N THR A 236 5.62 -3.27 0.52
CA THR A 236 5.57 -4.60 -0.11
C THR A 236 6.43 -5.62 0.63
N HIS A 237 6.53 -6.86 0.14
CA HIS A 237 7.47 -7.86 0.68
C HIS A 237 8.95 -7.49 0.43
N LYS A 238 9.26 -6.44 -0.34
CA LYS A 238 10.61 -5.87 -0.43
C LYS A 238 10.91 -4.86 0.68
N THR A 239 9.87 -4.38 1.37
CA THR A 239 9.94 -3.45 2.49
C THR A 239 9.21 -4.04 3.72
N PRO A 240 9.63 -5.23 4.21
CA PRO A 240 8.90 -6.00 5.22
C PRO A 240 8.70 -5.26 6.54
N ALA A 241 9.60 -4.37 6.94
CA ALA A 241 9.43 -3.57 8.17
C ALA A 241 8.33 -2.52 8.00
N TRP A 242 8.19 -1.94 6.80
CA TRP A 242 7.07 -1.06 6.48
C TRP A 242 5.76 -1.83 6.35
N LEU A 243 5.79 -3.04 5.79
CA LEU A 243 4.60 -3.90 5.66
C LEU A 243 4.03 -4.27 7.04
N ASP A 244 4.90 -4.62 7.99
CA ASP A 244 4.51 -4.90 9.37
C ASP A 244 3.96 -3.65 10.08
N ALA A 245 4.57 -2.47 9.86
CA ALA A 245 4.05 -1.20 10.37
C ALA A 245 2.68 -0.85 9.77
N ALA A 246 2.47 -1.10 8.48
CA ALA A 246 1.19 -0.89 7.82
C ALA A 246 0.10 -1.83 8.38
N LYS A 247 0.44 -3.11 8.63
CA LYS A 247 -0.47 -4.06 9.30
C LYS A 247 -0.88 -3.59 10.69
N LEU A 248 0.05 -3.03 11.46
CA LEU A 248 -0.25 -2.43 12.76
C LEU A 248 -1.11 -1.16 12.64
N THR A 249 -0.85 -0.33 11.64
CA THR A 249 -1.65 0.88 11.34
C THR A 249 -3.09 0.53 11.04
N LEU A 250 -3.34 -0.54 10.27
CA LEU A 250 -4.69 -1.06 10.00
C LEU A 250 -5.40 -1.50 11.30
N GLN A 251 -4.67 -2.17 12.20
CA GLN A 251 -5.23 -2.59 13.50
C GLN A 251 -5.65 -1.39 14.34
N TYR A 252 -4.84 -0.33 14.39
CA TYR A 252 -5.21 0.90 15.10
C TYR A 252 -6.39 1.63 14.45
N ARG A 253 -6.43 1.74 13.10
CA ARG A 253 -7.53 2.42 12.39
C ARG A 253 -8.87 1.71 12.59
N GLY A 254 -8.84 0.41 12.84
CA GLY A 254 -10.01 -0.39 13.18
C GLY A 254 -10.86 -0.82 11.98
N ASP A 255 -11.81 -1.71 12.26
CA ASP A 255 -12.50 -2.51 11.24
C ASP A 255 -13.86 -1.96 10.79
N TYR A 256 -14.42 -0.92 11.43
CA TYR A 256 -15.78 -0.43 11.12
C TYR A 256 -15.74 0.96 10.49
N SER A 257 -16.36 1.12 9.31
CA SER A 257 -16.42 2.40 8.60
C SER A 257 -17.55 2.46 7.56
N THR A 258 -17.48 3.37 6.60
CA THR A 258 -18.38 3.45 5.44
C THR A 258 -18.11 2.30 4.46
N GLY A 259 -19.00 2.06 3.49
CA GLY A 259 -18.88 0.96 2.52
C GLY A 259 -17.55 0.91 1.77
N TRP A 260 -17.19 1.99 1.06
CA TRP A 260 -15.90 2.12 0.37
C TRP A 260 -14.70 1.99 1.32
N ALA A 261 -14.81 2.50 2.54
CA ALA A 261 -13.72 2.52 3.51
C ALA A 261 -13.44 1.11 4.08
N LEU A 262 -14.47 0.29 4.24
CA LEU A 262 -14.33 -1.14 4.53
C LEU A 262 -13.72 -1.89 3.36
N ALA A 263 -14.13 -1.57 2.14
CA ALA A 263 -13.61 -2.19 0.94
C ALA A 263 -12.11 -1.86 0.72
N HIS A 264 -11.69 -0.62 0.99
CA HIS A 264 -10.27 -0.24 0.96
C HIS A 264 -9.47 -0.98 2.03
N ARG A 265 -9.97 -1.05 3.28
CA ARG A 265 -9.36 -1.85 4.35
C ARG A 265 -9.20 -3.31 3.93
N LEU A 266 -10.22 -3.90 3.30
CA LEU A 266 -10.17 -5.27 2.77
C LEU A 266 -9.00 -5.44 1.78
N CYS A 267 -8.84 -4.52 0.82
CA CYS A 267 -7.71 -4.54 -0.10
C CYS A 267 -6.36 -4.41 0.62
N CYS A 268 -6.24 -3.52 1.60
CA CYS A 268 -5.02 -3.36 2.39
C CYS A 268 -4.68 -4.61 3.21
N TYR A 269 -5.67 -5.23 3.86
CA TYR A 269 -5.50 -6.49 4.58
C TYR A 269 -5.08 -7.63 3.65
N ALA A 270 -5.56 -7.62 2.41
CA ALA A 270 -5.14 -8.60 1.40
C ALA A 270 -3.66 -8.43 1.04
N ARG A 271 -3.17 -7.18 0.92
CA ARG A 271 -1.77 -6.84 0.64
C ARG A 271 -0.81 -7.17 1.78
N VAL A 272 -1.25 -7.07 3.05
CA VAL A 272 -0.44 -7.51 4.22
C VAL A 272 -0.57 -8.99 4.55
N GLY A 273 -1.25 -9.79 3.71
CA GLY A 273 -1.29 -11.24 3.86
C GLY A 273 -2.30 -11.79 4.88
N ASP A 274 -3.18 -10.98 5.49
CA ASP A 274 -4.10 -11.44 6.54
C ASP A 274 -5.47 -11.83 5.99
N GLY A 275 -5.56 -13.05 5.46
CA GLY A 275 -6.79 -13.57 4.86
C GLY A 275 -7.96 -13.74 5.82
N ASN A 276 -7.70 -13.93 7.12
CA ASN A 276 -8.78 -14.04 8.11
C ASN A 276 -9.42 -12.67 8.40
N HIS A 277 -8.62 -11.60 8.52
CA HIS A 277 -9.15 -10.24 8.59
C HIS A 277 -9.88 -9.85 7.29
N CYS A 278 -9.35 -10.23 6.12
CA CYS A 278 -10.06 -10.01 4.85
C CYS A 278 -11.46 -10.62 4.89
N TYR A 279 -11.58 -11.88 5.30
CA TYR A 279 -12.87 -12.54 5.40
C TYR A 279 -13.80 -11.89 6.43
N LYS A 280 -13.27 -11.40 7.56
CA LYS A 280 -14.02 -10.62 8.55
C LYS A 280 -14.60 -9.36 7.92
N LEU A 281 -13.79 -8.55 7.24
CA LEU A 281 -14.22 -7.30 6.60
C LEU A 281 -15.21 -7.52 5.47
N LEU A 282 -15.00 -8.54 4.63
CA LEU A 282 -15.95 -8.90 3.57
C LEU A 282 -17.33 -9.24 4.14
N ARG A 283 -17.39 -10.02 5.24
CA ARG A 283 -18.66 -10.28 5.93
C ARG A 283 -19.27 -9.01 6.50
N THR A 284 -18.49 -8.17 7.17
CA THR A 284 -18.97 -6.89 7.72
C THR A 284 -19.57 -6.00 6.63
N LEU A 285 -18.91 -5.88 5.47
CA LEU A 285 -19.39 -5.10 4.32
C LEU A 285 -20.75 -5.63 3.83
N LEU A 286 -20.87 -6.94 3.62
CA LEU A 286 -22.10 -7.58 3.16
C LEU A 286 -23.24 -7.52 4.20
N GLU A 287 -22.93 -7.63 5.49
CA GLU A 287 -23.92 -7.64 6.56
C GLU A 287 -24.40 -6.24 6.97
N LYS A 288 -23.51 -5.24 6.91
CA LYS A 288 -23.74 -3.91 7.52
C LYS A 288 -23.77 -2.76 6.54
N LYS A 289 -23.19 -2.93 5.35
CA LYS A 289 -22.99 -1.85 4.37
C LYS A 289 -23.48 -2.24 2.98
N THR A 290 -24.40 -3.18 2.90
CA THR A 290 -24.99 -3.64 1.63
C THR A 290 -26.52 -3.67 1.75
N HIS A 291 -27.20 -3.06 0.78
CA HIS A 291 -28.66 -3.09 0.67
C HIS A 291 -29.16 -4.47 0.16
N PRO A 292 -30.46 -4.80 0.29
CA PRO A 292 -31.02 -6.07 -0.22
C PRO A 292 -30.82 -6.32 -1.73
N ASN A 293 -30.59 -5.25 -2.51
CA ASN A 293 -30.25 -5.33 -3.94
C ASN A 293 -28.74 -5.48 -4.20
N LEU A 294 -27.95 -5.77 -3.15
CA LEU A 294 -26.49 -5.89 -3.16
C LEU A 294 -25.71 -4.61 -3.42
N TRP A 295 -26.35 -3.44 -3.34
CA TRP A 295 -25.66 -2.16 -3.49
C TRP A 295 -24.97 -1.73 -2.21
N ASP A 296 -23.73 -1.26 -2.33
CA ASP A 296 -22.94 -0.75 -1.21
C ASP A 296 -23.53 0.54 -0.62
N VAL A 297 -23.26 0.78 0.66
CA VAL A 297 -23.87 1.84 1.45
C VAL A 297 -22.80 2.62 2.22
N HIS A 298 -22.70 3.91 1.93
CA HIS A 298 -21.89 4.84 2.70
C HIS A 298 -22.43 5.05 4.13
N PRO A 299 -23.70 5.47 4.37
CA PRO A 299 -24.84 5.84 3.48
C PRO A 299 -24.76 7.26 2.85
N PRO A 300 -25.51 7.54 1.76
CA PRO A 300 -26.44 6.64 1.04
C PRO A 300 -25.69 5.68 0.09
N PHE A 301 -26.34 5.18 -0.96
CA PHE A 301 -25.69 4.35 -1.98
C PHE A 301 -24.43 5.01 -2.53
N GLN A 302 -23.32 4.26 -2.54
CA GLN A 302 -22.07 4.60 -3.22
C GLN A 302 -21.50 3.33 -3.84
N ILE A 303 -21.25 3.33 -5.15
CA ILE A 303 -20.89 2.11 -5.89
C ILE A 303 -19.44 1.66 -5.61
N ASP A 304 -18.64 2.55 -5.06
CA ASP A 304 -17.22 2.41 -4.76
C ASP A 304 -16.96 1.13 -3.95
N GLY A 305 -17.73 0.89 -2.88
CA GLY A 305 -17.56 -0.29 -2.04
C GLY A 305 -17.91 -1.60 -2.74
N ASN A 306 -18.79 -1.61 -3.74
CA ASN A 306 -19.03 -2.80 -4.57
C ASN A 306 -17.78 -3.17 -5.37
N PHE A 307 -17.18 -2.20 -6.05
CA PHE A 307 -15.96 -2.43 -6.85
C PHE A 307 -14.76 -2.73 -5.96
N GLY A 308 -14.62 -2.03 -4.84
CA GLY A 308 -13.58 -2.31 -3.85
C GLY A 308 -13.69 -3.71 -3.25
N ALA A 309 -14.90 -4.22 -2.99
CA ALA A 309 -15.10 -5.60 -2.52
C ALA A 309 -14.59 -6.62 -3.55
N LEU A 310 -14.93 -6.42 -4.82
CA LEU A 310 -14.46 -7.27 -5.92
C LEU A 310 -12.93 -7.23 -6.05
N THR A 311 -12.32 -6.04 -5.96
CA THR A 311 -10.87 -5.88 -5.92
C THR A 311 -10.27 -6.63 -4.75
N GLY A 312 -10.78 -6.42 -3.54
CA GLY A 312 -10.27 -7.05 -2.32
C GLY A 312 -10.34 -8.58 -2.38
N MET A 313 -11.47 -9.14 -2.85
CA MET A 313 -11.60 -10.59 -3.09
C MET A 313 -10.59 -11.10 -4.12
N SER A 314 -10.31 -10.32 -5.16
CA SER A 314 -9.35 -10.71 -6.20
C SER A 314 -7.90 -10.64 -5.70
N GLU A 315 -7.56 -9.60 -4.92
CA GLU A 315 -6.26 -9.42 -4.26
C GLU A 315 -5.97 -10.49 -3.20
N MET A 316 -7.00 -11.10 -2.60
CA MET A 316 -6.84 -12.28 -1.74
C MET A 316 -6.37 -13.53 -2.50
N LEU A 317 -6.73 -13.63 -3.77
CA LEU A 317 -6.56 -14.80 -4.62
C LEU A 317 -5.32 -14.69 -5.52
N LEU A 318 -5.01 -13.49 -5.99
CA LEU A 318 -3.94 -13.21 -6.93
C LEU A 318 -3.39 -11.79 -6.74
N GLN A 319 -2.07 -11.67 -6.63
CA GLN A 319 -1.36 -10.39 -6.60
C GLN A 319 -0.28 -10.36 -7.68
N SER A 320 0.02 -9.19 -8.25
CA SER A 320 1.05 -9.05 -9.30
C SER A 320 1.83 -7.74 -9.28
N HIS A 321 1.66 -6.92 -8.25
CA HIS A 321 2.21 -5.57 -8.18
C HIS A 321 3.72 -5.51 -7.88
N GLU A 322 4.32 -6.60 -7.39
CA GLU A 322 5.74 -6.63 -6.98
C GLU A 322 6.71 -7.11 -8.09
N GLY A 323 6.21 -7.28 -9.31
CA GLY A 323 6.96 -7.84 -10.45
C GLY A 323 6.95 -9.38 -10.52
N TYR A 324 6.01 -10.02 -9.83
CA TYR A 324 5.78 -11.46 -9.89
C TYR A 324 4.32 -11.79 -9.57
N ILE A 325 3.83 -12.93 -10.06
CA ILE A 325 2.49 -13.46 -9.80
C ILE A 325 2.51 -14.19 -8.45
N SER A 326 1.86 -13.64 -7.44
CA SER A 326 1.69 -14.25 -6.13
C SER A 326 0.34 -14.96 -6.05
N ILE A 327 0.38 -16.28 -5.80
CA ILE A 327 -0.79 -17.15 -5.78
C ILE A 327 -1.34 -17.29 -4.36
N LEU A 328 -2.65 -17.09 -4.18
CA LEU A 328 -3.36 -17.21 -2.90
C LEU A 328 -2.66 -16.47 -1.74
N PRO A 329 -2.28 -15.20 -1.90
CA PRO A 329 -1.48 -14.47 -0.92
C PRO A 329 -2.17 -14.32 0.45
N SER A 330 -3.50 -14.23 0.47
CA SER A 330 -4.27 -13.89 1.68
C SER A 330 -5.66 -14.54 1.70
N ILE A 331 -5.72 -15.86 1.57
CA ILE A 331 -6.96 -16.61 1.76
C ILE A 331 -7.24 -16.92 3.24
N PRO A 332 -8.50 -16.91 3.70
CA PRO A 332 -8.84 -17.26 5.08
C PRO A 332 -8.69 -18.76 5.33
N ASP A 333 -8.41 -19.12 6.58
CA ASP A 333 -8.22 -20.52 7.00
C ASP A 333 -9.45 -21.40 6.70
N GLY A 334 -10.64 -20.80 6.64
CA GLY A 334 -11.91 -21.49 6.36
C GLY A 334 -12.14 -21.88 4.89
N TRP A 335 -11.44 -21.27 3.93
CA TRP A 335 -11.64 -21.59 2.51
C TRP A 335 -10.86 -22.84 2.12
N LYS A 336 -11.50 -24.01 2.25
CA LYS A 336 -10.87 -25.30 1.92
C LYS A 336 -10.87 -25.64 0.44
N ASN A 337 -11.81 -25.08 -0.31
CA ASN A 337 -11.95 -25.31 -1.75
C ASN A 337 -12.12 -23.98 -2.47
N ILE A 338 -11.29 -23.72 -3.48
CA ILE A 338 -11.31 -22.50 -4.28
C ILE A 338 -11.08 -22.90 -5.74
N TYR A 339 -11.91 -22.37 -6.63
CA TYR A 339 -11.69 -22.45 -8.07
C TYR A 339 -11.74 -21.03 -8.63
N VAL A 340 -10.71 -20.68 -9.40
CA VAL A 340 -10.60 -19.37 -10.06
C VAL A 340 -10.37 -19.61 -11.53
N LYS A 341 -11.08 -18.83 -12.36
CA LYS A 341 -10.88 -18.81 -13.80
C LYS A 341 -10.89 -17.37 -14.29
N GLY A 342 -9.85 -17.00 -15.04
CA GLY A 342 -9.82 -15.76 -15.81
C GLY A 342 -9.36 -14.51 -15.06
N LEU A 343 -8.73 -14.63 -13.87
CA LEU A 343 -8.06 -13.46 -13.29
C LEU A 343 -6.84 -13.10 -14.14
N LYS A 344 -6.49 -11.82 -14.17
CA LYS A 344 -5.35 -11.32 -14.94
C LYS A 344 -4.25 -10.85 -14.00
N ALA A 345 -3.00 -11.06 -14.38
CA ALA A 345 -1.83 -10.52 -13.70
C ALA A 345 -1.06 -9.57 -14.62
N ARG A 346 -0.32 -8.62 -14.01
CA ARG A 346 0.63 -7.74 -14.71
C ARG A 346 1.61 -8.55 -15.55
N GLY A 347 1.95 -8.05 -16.75
CA GLY A 347 2.63 -8.80 -17.79
C GLY A 347 1.70 -9.52 -18.77
N ASN A 348 0.39 -9.25 -18.70
CA ASN A 348 -0.64 -9.81 -19.58
C ASN A 348 -0.78 -11.34 -19.49
N PHE A 349 -0.84 -11.85 -18.25
CA PHE A 349 -1.05 -13.27 -17.97
C PHE A 349 -2.48 -13.54 -17.49
N ILE A 350 -3.12 -14.60 -18.00
CA ILE A 350 -4.40 -15.09 -17.48
C ILE A 350 -4.17 -16.28 -16.57
N VAL A 351 -4.70 -16.22 -15.35
CA VAL A 351 -4.45 -17.18 -14.28
C VAL A 351 -5.74 -17.89 -13.91
N ASN A 352 -5.67 -19.23 -13.95
CA ASN A 352 -6.67 -20.12 -13.39
C ASN A 352 -6.01 -20.93 -12.27
N LEU A 353 -6.76 -21.27 -11.23
CA LEU A 353 -6.26 -22.17 -10.18
C LEU A 353 -7.35 -23.04 -9.60
N SER A 354 -6.94 -24.18 -9.05
CA SER A 354 -7.77 -25.07 -8.25
C SER A 354 -7.08 -25.41 -6.95
N TYR A 355 -7.76 -25.15 -5.84
CA TYR A 355 -7.34 -25.42 -4.48
C TYR A 355 -8.39 -26.32 -3.84
N GLU A 356 -7.98 -27.48 -3.32
CA GLU A 356 -8.90 -28.48 -2.79
C GLU A 356 -8.37 -29.06 -1.48
N ASN A 357 -9.26 -29.17 -0.50
CA ASN A 357 -8.95 -29.70 0.84
C ASN A 357 -7.73 -29.03 1.50
N GLY A 358 -7.56 -27.72 1.30
CA GLY A 358 -6.43 -26.99 1.88
C GLY A 358 -5.11 -27.14 1.11
N LEU A 359 -5.14 -27.60 -0.15
CA LEU A 359 -3.95 -27.82 -0.98
C LEU A 359 -4.15 -27.27 -2.40
N LEU A 360 -3.20 -26.47 -2.88
CA LEU A 360 -3.16 -26.02 -4.27
C LEU A 360 -2.87 -27.21 -5.17
N LYS A 361 -3.81 -27.54 -6.06
CA LYS A 361 -3.73 -28.69 -6.97
C LYS A 361 -3.07 -28.32 -8.28
N GLU A 362 -3.48 -27.19 -8.84
CA GLU A 362 -3.06 -26.74 -10.15
C GLU A 362 -3.13 -25.22 -10.24
N VAL A 363 -2.17 -24.63 -10.94
CA VAL A 363 -2.24 -23.28 -11.49
C VAL A 363 -2.00 -23.39 -12.99
N LEU A 364 -2.88 -22.80 -13.79
CA LEU A 364 -2.71 -22.70 -15.24
C LEU A 364 -2.55 -21.23 -15.60
N ILE A 365 -1.41 -20.90 -16.21
CA ILE A 365 -1.10 -19.53 -16.62
C ILE A 365 -0.97 -19.47 -18.13
N GLU A 366 -1.84 -18.70 -18.77
CA GLU A 366 -1.77 -18.37 -20.19
C GLU A 366 -0.99 -17.07 -20.36
N SER A 367 0.03 -17.09 -21.23
CA SER A 367 0.80 -15.89 -21.57
C SER A 367 0.27 -15.29 -22.86
N ASN A 368 -0.11 -14.03 -22.84
CA ASN A 368 -0.54 -13.32 -24.05
C ASN A 368 0.62 -12.62 -24.77
N LEU A 369 1.85 -12.73 -24.24
CA LEU A 369 3.05 -12.09 -24.78
C LEU A 369 4.30 -12.96 -24.57
N ASP A 370 5.37 -12.63 -25.30
CA ASP A 370 6.71 -13.20 -25.11
C ASP A 370 7.46 -12.43 -24.01
N ASN A 371 7.31 -12.84 -22.75
CA ASN A 371 7.97 -12.19 -21.61
C ASN A 371 8.35 -13.17 -20.48
N GLU A 372 9.11 -12.71 -19.49
CA GLU A 372 9.43 -13.53 -18.31
C GLU A 372 8.20 -13.70 -17.44
N ILE A 373 7.89 -14.94 -17.07
CA ILE A 373 6.94 -15.25 -16.02
C ILE A 373 7.70 -15.56 -14.74
N LYS A 374 7.29 -14.92 -13.64
CA LYS A 374 7.79 -15.18 -12.29
C LYS A 374 6.61 -15.44 -11.37
N VAL A 375 6.57 -16.60 -10.73
CA VAL A 375 5.46 -17.05 -9.88
C VAL A 375 5.96 -17.32 -8.48
N PHE A 376 5.24 -16.81 -7.48
CA PHE A 376 5.46 -17.07 -6.07
C PHE A 376 4.27 -17.82 -5.47
N TYR A 377 4.56 -18.84 -4.68
CA TYR A 377 3.60 -19.48 -3.79
C TYR A 377 4.36 -20.19 -2.68
N LYS A 378 3.99 -19.99 -1.41
CA LYS A 378 4.67 -20.59 -0.25
C LYS A 378 4.84 -22.12 -0.34
N GLY A 379 4.01 -22.82 -1.11
CA GLY A 379 4.10 -24.26 -1.34
C GLY A 379 4.92 -24.68 -2.57
N ILE A 380 5.59 -23.77 -3.27
CA ILE A 380 6.53 -24.10 -4.34
C ILE A 380 7.82 -24.66 -3.73
N ASP A 381 8.26 -25.80 -4.22
CA ASP A 381 9.50 -26.47 -3.81
C ASP A 381 10.09 -27.27 -5.00
N SER A 382 11.13 -28.07 -4.73
CA SER A 382 11.79 -28.91 -5.74
C SER A 382 10.89 -30.00 -6.38
N ASN A 383 9.75 -30.32 -5.77
CA ASN A 383 8.78 -31.27 -6.30
C ASN A 383 7.77 -30.64 -7.25
N THR A 384 7.55 -29.34 -7.14
CA THR A 384 6.66 -28.59 -8.04
C THR A 384 7.13 -28.76 -9.48
N LYS A 385 6.22 -28.98 -10.44
CA LYS A 385 6.53 -29.19 -11.87
C LYS A 385 5.75 -28.21 -12.74
N VAL A 386 6.39 -27.75 -13.81
CA VAL A 386 5.77 -26.89 -14.84
C VAL A 386 5.72 -27.63 -16.17
N TYR A 387 4.56 -27.61 -16.81
CA TYR A 387 4.34 -28.18 -18.14
C TYR A 387 4.00 -27.08 -19.14
N ASP A 388 4.57 -27.16 -20.33
CA ASP A 388 4.19 -26.40 -21.53
C ASP A 388 3.67 -27.38 -22.57
N GLU A 389 2.44 -27.21 -23.03
CA GLU A 389 1.77 -28.10 -24.00
C GLU A 389 1.89 -29.61 -23.66
N GLY A 390 1.81 -29.94 -22.37
CA GLY A 390 1.88 -31.31 -21.86
C GLY A 390 3.29 -31.88 -21.69
N ARG A 391 4.35 -31.09 -21.93
CA ARG A 391 5.75 -31.48 -21.69
C ARG A 391 6.33 -30.72 -20.51
N ILE A 392 7.09 -31.41 -19.66
CA ILE A 392 7.82 -30.74 -18.57
C ILE A 392 8.90 -29.85 -19.20
N ILE A 393 9.01 -28.62 -18.71
CA ILE A 393 10.04 -27.66 -19.11
C ILE A 393 11.08 -27.44 -18.01
N GLU A 394 12.21 -26.87 -18.38
CA GLU A 394 13.19 -26.35 -17.44
C GLU A 394 12.77 -24.95 -16.94
N TYR A 395 13.03 -24.68 -15.67
CA TYR A 395 12.75 -23.41 -15.01
C TYR A 395 13.72 -23.19 -13.85
N SER A 396 13.88 -21.93 -13.45
CA SER A 396 14.56 -21.58 -12.20
C SER A 396 13.60 -21.79 -11.03
N CYS A 397 14.08 -22.35 -9.92
CA CYS A 397 13.30 -22.52 -8.69
C CYS A 397 14.15 -22.16 -7.47
N ASN A 398 13.82 -21.07 -6.79
CA ASN A 398 14.51 -20.63 -5.56
C ASN A 398 13.55 -19.86 -4.64
N ASP A 399 13.67 -20.02 -3.32
CA ASP A 399 12.92 -19.27 -2.31
C ASP A 399 11.39 -19.20 -2.59
N ASN A 400 10.80 -20.35 -2.94
CA ASN A 400 9.39 -20.47 -3.33
C ASN A 400 8.98 -19.70 -4.60
N PHE A 401 9.94 -19.24 -5.40
CA PHE A 401 9.72 -18.70 -6.74
C PHE A 401 10.01 -19.72 -7.83
N ILE A 402 9.22 -19.68 -8.90
CA ILE A 402 9.55 -20.27 -10.20
C ILE A 402 9.65 -19.15 -11.25
N SER A 403 10.68 -19.17 -12.10
CA SER A 403 10.75 -18.28 -13.26
C SER A 403 11.29 -18.92 -14.53
N PHE A 404 10.80 -18.45 -15.68
CA PHE A 404 11.24 -18.83 -17.02
C PHE A 404 10.72 -17.84 -18.07
N LYS A 405 11.21 -17.93 -19.31
CA LYS A 405 10.67 -17.15 -20.45
C LYS A 405 9.43 -17.83 -21.01
N ALA A 406 8.29 -17.14 -20.94
CA ALA A 406 7.04 -17.57 -21.54
C ALA A 406 6.98 -17.18 -23.04
N LYS A 407 6.08 -17.84 -23.76
CA LYS A 407 5.77 -17.58 -25.17
C LYS A 407 4.31 -17.18 -25.31
N GLU A 408 4.04 -16.25 -26.21
CA GLU A 408 2.69 -15.82 -26.54
C GLU A 408 1.80 -17.01 -26.97
N GLY A 409 0.60 -17.06 -26.42
CA GLY A 409 -0.41 -18.09 -26.68
C GLY A 409 -0.20 -19.40 -25.93
N HIS A 410 0.94 -19.60 -25.27
CA HIS A 410 1.23 -20.82 -24.53
C HIS A 410 0.53 -20.87 -23.16
N LYS A 411 0.27 -22.08 -22.69
CA LYS A 411 -0.38 -22.37 -21.40
C LYS A 411 0.53 -23.22 -20.52
N TYR A 412 0.93 -22.64 -19.40
CA TYR A 412 1.84 -23.24 -18.45
C TYR A 412 1.09 -23.82 -17.25
N ARG A 413 1.21 -25.13 -17.06
CA ARG A 413 0.52 -25.86 -15.99
C ARG A 413 1.47 -26.21 -14.86
N PHE A 414 1.24 -25.63 -13.69
CA PHE A 414 2.00 -25.84 -12.47
C PHE A 414 1.25 -26.83 -11.56
N ILE A 415 1.92 -27.88 -11.12
CA ILE A 415 1.36 -28.93 -10.24
C ILE A 415 2.38 -29.39 -9.19
N ASN A 416 1.96 -30.29 -8.30
CA ASN A 416 2.78 -30.91 -7.25
C ASN A 416 3.29 -29.91 -6.19
N PHE A 417 2.44 -28.99 -5.79
CA PHE A 417 2.73 -28.08 -4.70
C PHE A 417 2.76 -28.79 -3.35
N SER A 418 3.63 -28.32 -2.46
CA SER A 418 3.63 -28.68 -1.06
C SER A 418 2.51 -28.00 -0.29
N LYS A 419 2.08 -28.65 0.80
CA LYS A 419 1.10 -28.07 1.71
C LYS A 419 1.73 -26.92 2.49
N VAL A 420 1.11 -25.75 2.45
CA VAL A 420 1.52 -24.60 3.26
C VAL A 420 1.07 -24.83 4.70
N ILE A 421 2.02 -24.78 5.63
CA ILE A 421 1.78 -24.92 7.07
C ILE A 421 1.98 -23.56 7.71
N LYS A 422 0.94 -23.07 8.40
CA LYS A 422 1.02 -21.83 9.16
C LYS A 422 1.89 -22.07 10.40
N GLN A 423 2.89 -21.22 10.60
CA GLN A 423 3.74 -21.28 11.78
C GLN A 423 3.01 -20.65 12.97
N GLU A 424 3.18 -21.24 14.15
CA GLU A 424 2.78 -20.59 15.39
C GLU A 424 3.76 -19.46 15.69
N LEU A 425 3.22 -18.28 16.02
CA LEU A 425 4.02 -17.13 16.38
C LEU A 425 4.32 -17.15 17.89
N PRO A 426 5.50 -16.66 18.32
CA PRO A 426 5.79 -16.41 19.72
C PRO A 426 4.73 -15.46 20.32
N SER A 427 4.39 -15.66 21.58
CA SER A 427 3.46 -14.80 22.32
C SER A 427 4.20 -13.93 23.32
N ASN A 428 3.53 -12.87 23.80
CA ASN A 428 4.05 -12.00 24.86
C ASN A 428 5.46 -11.43 24.56
N PHE A 429 5.77 -11.19 23.28
CA PHE A 429 7.05 -10.61 22.88
C PHE A 429 7.14 -9.16 23.34
N LYS A 430 8.13 -8.86 24.19
CA LYS A 430 8.32 -7.56 24.82
C LYS A 430 9.75 -7.09 24.68
N ALA A 431 9.91 -5.79 24.44
CA ALA A 431 11.18 -5.09 24.41
C ALA A 431 11.20 -4.01 25.50
N VAL A 432 12.16 -4.09 26.41
CA VAL A 432 12.32 -3.15 27.52
C VAL A 432 13.73 -2.62 27.52
N TYR A 433 13.89 -1.31 27.39
CA TYR A 433 15.21 -0.69 27.47
C TYR A 433 15.76 -0.72 28.89
N SER A 434 17.07 -0.93 29.00
CA SER A 434 17.86 -0.81 30.22
C SER A 434 19.21 -0.14 29.90
N ASN A 435 19.97 0.24 30.92
CA ASN A 435 21.30 0.84 30.73
C ASN A 435 22.30 -0.07 29.98
N GLU A 436 22.02 -1.38 29.89
CA GLU A 436 22.88 -2.37 29.21
C GLU A 436 22.43 -2.70 27.79
N GLY A 437 21.31 -2.15 27.32
CA GLY A 437 20.68 -2.48 26.02
C GLY A 437 19.19 -2.78 26.15
N VAL A 438 18.61 -3.38 25.11
CA VAL A 438 17.19 -3.76 25.09
C VAL A 438 17.03 -5.20 25.54
N ASN A 439 16.34 -5.40 26.66
CA ASN A 439 15.95 -6.72 27.15
C ASN A 439 14.69 -7.19 26.42
N LEU A 440 14.82 -8.26 25.65
CA LEU A 440 13.77 -8.91 24.90
C LEU A 440 13.32 -10.17 25.64
N THR A 441 12.00 -10.37 25.77
CA THR A 441 11.42 -11.58 26.40
C THR A 441 10.20 -12.03 25.63
N TRP A 442 9.94 -13.34 25.58
CA TRP A 442 8.79 -13.92 24.89
C TRP A 442 8.43 -15.28 25.47
N GLU A 443 7.28 -15.80 25.05
CA GLU A 443 6.84 -17.17 25.30
C GLU A 443 6.68 -17.91 23.97
N GLY A 444 6.90 -19.22 23.97
CA GLY A 444 6.67 -20.03 22.78
C GLY A 444 7.05 -21.50 22.97
N ASN A 445 6.75 -22.29 21.96
CA ASN A 445 6.91 -23.76 21.99
C ASN A 445 8.24 -24.24 21.40
N SER A 446 8.97 -23.35 20.74
CA SER A 446 10.23 -23.65 20.05
C SER A 446 11.44 -23.41 20.94
N THR A 447 12.53 -24.13 20.67
CA THR A 447 13.79 -24.04 21.42
C THR A 447 14.64 -22.85 20.98
N SER A 448 14.43 -22.38 19.77
CA SER A 448 15.22 -21.33 19.12
C SER A 448 14.35 -20.46 18.21
N TYR A 449 14.73 -19.19 18.10
CA TYR A 449 13.97 -18.15 17.39
C TYR A 449 14.90 -17.26 16.56
N ALA A 450 14.46 -16.87 15.39
CA ALA A 450 15.13 -15.86 14.58
C ALA A 450 14.70 -14.46 15.02
N LEU A 451 15.68 -13.62 15.36
CA LEU A 451 15.47 -12.24 15.78
C LEU A 451 15.95 -11.26 14.71
N TYR A 452 15.10 -10.28 14.44
CA TYR A 452 15.29 -9.21 13.47
C TYR A 452 15.03 -7.86 14.11
N ARG A 453 15.70 -6.80 13.63
CA ARG A 453 15.50 -5.41 14.07
C ARG A 453 15.50 -4.45 12.89
N ALA A 454 14.54 -3.52 12.85
CA ALA A 454 14.53 -2.37 11.94
C ALA A 454 14.63 -1.10 12.78
N ASP A 455 15.62 -0.25 12.46
CA ASP A 455 15.87 0.98 13.20
C ASP A 455 15.15 2.16 12.53
N ASN A 456 14.56 3.05 13.33
CA ASN A 456 13.86 4.24 12.83
C ASN A 456 12.85 3.94 11.72
N ASN A 457 13.15 4.34 10.49
CA ASN A 457 12.29 4.22 9.32
C ASN A 457 12.81 3.17 8.32
N ASP A 458 13.75 2.31 8.72
CA ASP A 458 14.34 1.32 7.82
C ASP A 458 13.24 0.45 7.16
N PRO A 459 13.27 0.29 5.82
CA PRO A 459 12.27 -0.51 5.10
C PRO A 459 12.43 -2.01 5.32
N VAL A 460 13.63 -2.45 5.66
CA VAL A 460 14.02 -3.85 5.78
C VAL A 460 14.53 -4.12 7.18
N TYR A 461 14.45 -5.38 7.60
CA TYR A 461 15.00 -5.79 8.87
C TYR A 461 16.48 -6.19 8.74
N GLN A 462 17.28 -5.79 9.73
CA GLN A 462 18.57 -6.40 10.00
C GLN A 462 18.39 -7.71 10.78
N PHE A 463 19.06 -8.78 10.34
CA PHE A 463 19.12 -10.03 11.09
C PHE A 463 20.07 -9.88 12.29
N ILE A 464 19.55 -10.11 13.50
CA ILE A 464 20.32 -10.03 14.75
C ILE A 464 20.95 -11.38 15.09
N GLY A 465 20.20 -12.46 14.90
CA GLY A 465 20.70 -13.82 15.11
C GLY A 465 19.62 -14.84 15.47
N ILE A 466 20.05 -16.09 15.60
CA ILE A 466 19.25 -17.17 16.19
C ILE A 466 19.47 -17.18 17.70
N ILE A 467 18.39 -17.04 18.45
CA ILE A 467 18.43 -17.00 19.92
C ILE A 467 17.87 -18.29 20.48
N ASN A 468 18.62 -18.91 21.40
CA ASN A 468 18.16 -20.06 22.16
C ASN A 468 17.45 -19.59 23.45
N GLY A 469 16.30 -20.18 23.75
CA GLY A 469 15.50 -19.84 24.93
C GLY A 469 14.47 -18.73 24.69
N PHE A 470 14.18 -17.96 25.75
CA PHE A 470 13.00 -17.09 25.84
C PHE A 470 13.33 -15.63 26.19
N SER A 471 14.61 -15.27 26.13
CA SER A 471 15.09 -13.92 26.41
C SER A 471 16.37 -13.61 25.66
N PHE A 472 16.57 -12.35 25.29
CA PHE A 472 17.79 -11.86 24.67
C PHE A 472 18.09 -10.44 25.13
N LEU A 473 19.37 -10.12 25.37
CA LEU A 473 19.80 -8.75 25.62
C LEU A 473 20.49 -8.19 24.36
N ASP A 474 19.78 -7.34 23.63
CA ASP A 474 20.35 -6.62 22.50
C ASP A 474 21.19 -5.42 22.99
N LYS A 475 22.50 -5.67 23.12
CA LYS A 475 23.50 -4.66 23.52
C LYS A 475 23.89 -3.72 22.36
N THR A 476 23.44 -3.99 21.14
CA THR A 476 23.84 -3.21 19.95
C THR A 476 22.96 -1.98 19.76
N TYR A 477 21.78 -1.95 20.40
CA TYR A 477 20.92 -0.78 20.47
C TYR A 477 21.30 0.12 21.67
N SER A 478 21.31 1.44 21.45
CA SER A 478 21.54 2.44 22.51
C SER A 478 20.65 3.66 22.33
N LEU A 479 20.04 4.14 23.43
CA LEU A 479 19.26 5.39 23.45
C LEU A 479 20.10 6.64 23.12
N SER A 480 21.44 6.57 23.24
CA SER A 480 22.32 7.69 22.86
C SER A 480 22.19 8.08 21.38
N ASN A 481 21.69 7.17 20.53
CA ASN A 481 21.44 7.40 19.11
C ASN A 481 20.01 7.90 18.82
N LYS A 482 19.20 8.18 19.85
CA LYS A 482 17.88 8.86 19.79
C LYS A 482 16.88 8.33 18.75
N GLY A 483 16.84 7.02 18.52
CA GLY A 483 15.94 6.41 17.55
C GLY A 483 14.94 5.45 18.16
N ARG A 484 13.81 5.21 17.50
CA ARG A 484 12.94 4.04 17.79
C ARG A 484 13.49 2.79 17.11
N ALA A 485 13.09 1.60 17.54
CA ALA A 485 13.34 0.36 16.82
C ALA A 485 12.14 -0.59 16.88
N THR A 486 12.00 -1.40 15.83
CA THR A 486 11.03 -2.50 15.74
C THR A 486 11.76 -3.82 15.74
N TYR A 487 11.45 -4.68 16.69
CA TYR A 487 11.91 -6.05 16.72
C TYR A 487 10.87 -6.97 16.13
N LYS A 488 11.33 -7.97 15.38
CA LYS A 488 10.50 -9.05 14.83
C LYS A 488 11.10 -10.39 15.24
N LEU A 489 10.25 -11.25 15.78
CA LEU A 489 10.62 -12.57 16.29
C LEU A 489 9.77 -13.65 15.63
N MET A 490 10.42 -14.70 15.14
CA MET A 490 9.75 -15.85 14.53
C MET A 490 10.50 -17.14 14.84
N ASP A 491 9.86 -18.28 14.56
CA ASP A 491 10.53 -19.58 14.64
C ASP A 491 11.77 -19.62 13.72
N GLU A 492 12.82 -20.31 14.14
CA GLU A 492 14.05 -20.45 13.33
C GLU A 492 13.81 -21.19 12.00
N LYS A 493 12.86 -22.13 11.94
CA LYS A 493 12.66 -22.99 10.78
C LYS A 493 12.16 -22.20 9.59
N ASN A 494 12.97 -22.17 8.52
CA ASN A 494 12.69 -21.42 7.30
C ASN A 494 12.43 -19.92 7.58
N HIS A 495 13.12 -19.34 8.56
CA HIS A 495 13.00 -17.93 8.90
C HIS A 495 13.38 -17.05 7.70
N ASN A 496 12.55 -16.04 7.46
CA ASN A 496 12.77 -15.00 6.46
C ASN A 496 12.07 -13.75 6.99
N GLN A 497 12.69 -12.58 6.89
CA GLN A 497 12.09 -11.31 7.34
C GLN A 497 10.69 -11.04 6.74
N ASN A 498 10.36 -11.63 5.59
CA ASN A 498 9.08 -11.51 4.91
C ASN A 498 7.98 -12.45 5.46
N ASN A 499 8.33 -13.39 6.34
CA ASN A 499 7.35 -14.26 7.00
C ASN A 499 6.66 -13.52 8.14
N ASP A 500 5.50 -14.01 8.56
CA ASP A 500 4.82 -13.51 9.76
C ASP A 500 5.73 -13.65 11.00
N GLY A 501 5.69 -12.67 11.89
CA GLY A 501 6.46 -12.65 13.12
C GLY A 501 5.74 -11.90 14.23
N ALA A 502 6.09 -12.19 15.48
CA ALA A 502 5.70 -11.38 16.63
C ALA A 502 6.49 -10.07 16.62
N LEU A 503 5.82 -8.94 16.87
CA LEU A 503 6.44 -7.62 16.86
C LEU A 503 6.53 -7.05 18.27
N SER A 504 7.60 -6.31 18.54
CA SER A 504 7.73 -5.47 19.73
C SER A 504 8.52 -4.22 19.40
N PHE A 505 8.21 -3.11 20.06
CA PHE A 505 8.76 -1.80 19.74
C PHE A 505 9.47 -1.18 20.94
N ILE A 506 10.51 -0.40 20.67
CA ILE A 506 11.10 0.52 21.64
C ILE A 506 11.06 1.93 21.06
N ASN A 507 10.71 2.91 21.88
CA ASN A 507 10.75 4.32 21.53
C ASN A 507 11.44 5.11 22.64
N ILE A 508 11.74 6.37 22.34
CA ILE A 508 12.52 7.26 23.22
C ILE A 508 11.66 8.23 24.01
N ALA A 509 10.33 8.06 23.96
CA ALA A 509 9.43 9.02 24.56
C ALA A 509 9.62 9.04 26.08
N ASP A 510 9.79 10.23 26.64
CA ASP A 510 9.80 10.39 28.09
C ASP A 510 8.37 10.29 28.67
N GLU A 511 8.27 10.17 29.99
CA GLU A 511 6.98 10.07 30.70
C GLU A 511 6.07 11.27 30.40
N LEU A 512 6.65 12.47 30.23
CA LEU A 512 5.90 13.68 29.93
C LEU A 512 5.37 13.70 28.50
N GLU A 513 6.14 13.20 27.52
CA GLU A 513 5.69 13.02 26.14
C GLU A 513 4.55 12.01 26.05
N ILE A 514 4.66 10.90 26.78
CA ILE A 514 3.59 9.89 26.87
C ILE A 514 2.34 10.50 27.50
N ASP A 515 2.46 11.21 28.63
CA ASP A 515 1.32 11.86 29.29
C ASP A 515 0.65 12.91 28.39
N ARG A 516 1.45 13.72 27.67
CA ARG A 516 0.93 14.70 26.70
C ARG A 516 0.20 14.02 25.55
N TYR A 517 0.75 12.93 25.03
CA TYR A 517 0.09 12.13 24.00
C TYR A 517 -1.25 11.59 24.50
N LEU A 518 -1.31 10.96 25.68
CA LEU A 518 -2.55 10.43 26.24
C LEU A 518 -3.61 11.52 26.43
N LEU A 519 -3.21 12.72 26.84
CA LEU A 519 -4.09 13.88 26.92
C LEU A 519 -4.58 14.31 25.53
N LYS A 520 -3.70 14.45 24.53
CA LYS A 520 -4.07 14.81 23.15
C LYS A 520 -5.03 13.79 22.55
N LEU A 521 -4.72 12.50 22.66
CA LEU A 521 -5.55 11.41 22.18
C LEU A 521 -6.96 11.50 22.77
N LYS A 522 -7.05 11.72 24.08
CA LYS A 522 -8.34 11.92 24.75
C LYS A 522 -9.07 13.14 24.24
N VAL A 523 -8.39 14.29 24.10
CA VAL A 523 -8.98 15.56 23.64
C VAL A 523 -9.48 15.47 22.21
N ASN A 524 -8.68 14.93 21.29
CA ASN A 524 -9.04 14.80 19.88
C ASN A 524 -10.25 13.87 19.68
N ASN A 525 -10.42 12.87 20.55
CA ASN A 525 -11.43 11.83 20.43
C ASN A 525 -12.57 11.93 21.46
N GLN A 526 -12.75 13.06 22.19
CA GLN A 526 -13.84 13.23 23.18
C GLN A 526 -15.26 13.01 22.61
N HIS A 527 -15.41 13.13 21.29
CA HIS A 527 -16.66 12.88 20.58
C HIS A 527 -16.81 11.45 20.06
N ALA A 528 -15.72 10.68 19.93
CA ALA A 528 -15.74 9.29 19.47
C ALA A 528 -16.40 8.36 20.50
N GLU A 529 -16.14 8.55 21.80
CA GLU A 529 -16.79 7.79 22.88
C GLU A 529 -18.33 7.97 22.88
N LYS A 530 -18.83 9.12 22.40
CA LYS A 530 -20.28 9.43 22.36
C LYS A 530 -21.03 8.71 21.24
N ILE A 531 -20.34 8.11 20.27
CA ILE A 531 -20.93 7.44 19.11
C ILE A 531 -20.70 5.91 19.12
N GLY A 532 -20.25 5.35 20.24
CA GLY A 532 -20.12 3.90 20.42
C GLY A 532 -18.78 3.32 19.97
N TRP A 533 -17.75 4.15 19.76
CA TRP A 533 -16.36 3.68 19.68
C TRP A 533 -15.79 3.59 21.10
N SER A 534 -15.47 2.38 21.58
CA SER A 534 -14.72 2.19 22.82
C SER A 534 -13.23 2.09 22.49
N ASN A 535 -12.40 2.87 23.18
CA ASN A 535 -10.93 2.80 23.13
C ASN A 535 -10.36 1.63 23.96
N ASP A 536 -11.17 0.60 24.24
CA ASP A 536 -10.83 -0.54 25.12
C ASP A 536 -9.98 -1.60 24.41
#